data_AF-A0A1I6GIB2-F1
#
_entry.id   AF-A0A1I6GIB2-F1
#
_cell.length_a   1.000
_cell.length_b   1.000
_cell.length_c   1.000
_cell.angle_alpha   90.00
_cell.angle_beta   90.00
_cell.angle_gamma   90.00
#
_symmetry.space_group_name_H-M   'P 1'
#
loop_
_entity.id
_entity.type
_entity.pdbx_description
1 polymer ?
#
loop_
_entity_poly.entity_id
_entity_poly.type
_entity_poly.pdbx_seq_one_letter_code
_entity_poly.pdbx_strand_id
1 'polypeptide(L)'
;MTFAHKLEYAGSKPYQPERDRVDAGDMTYYEFEMLSQDEVYQRLAEVRWLASELEGDLAGDTDIHEDTRASLFRAVAATDAPLAAAVDYYVAQWLAEFREGWGAPEGPSDDGSDAAREDA
;
A
#
# COMPACT_ATOMS: atom_id res chain seq x y z
N MET A 1 -15.29 -3.95 20.17
CA MET A 1 -15.86 -3.24 19.00
C MET A 1 -16.17 -4.32 17.97
N THR A 2 -17.36 -4.35 17.35
CA THR A 2 -17.73 -5.46 16.45
C THR A 2 -17.23 -5.23 15.03
N PHE A 3 -16.97 -6.31 14.29
CA PHE A 3 -16.56 -6.26 12.89
C PHE A 3 -17.52 -5.45 12.00
N ALA A 4 -18.84 -5.58 12.26
CA ALA A 4 -19.87 -4.77 11.60
C ALA A 4 -19.68 -3.26 11.78
N HIS A 5 -19.20 -2.83 12.95
CA HIS A 5 -18.91 -1.42 13.21
C HIS A 5 -17.59 -0.99 12.55
N LYS A 6 -16.62 -1.90 12.38
CA LYS A 6 -15.37 -1.62 11.64
C LYS A 6 -15.60 -1.47 10.13
N LEU A 7 -16.58 -2.19 9.56
CA LEU A 7 -17.02 -2.01 8.18
C LEU A 7 -17.53 -0.59 7.90
N GLU A 8 -18.15 0.07 8.90
CA GLU A 8 -18.58 1.47 8.79
C GLU A 8 -17.42 2.47 8.78
N TYR A 9 -16.24 2.07 9.31
CA TYR A 9 -15.00 2.86 9.32
C TYR A 9 -13.90 2.28 8.43
N ALA A 10 -14.27 1.42 7.47
CA ALA A 10 -13.37 0.99 6.42
C ALA A 10 -12.79 2.25 5.75
N GLY A 11 -11.50 2.48 5.92
CA GLY A 11 -10.83 3.71 5.49
C GLY A 11 -9.95 4.41 6.53
N SER A 12 -9.93 3.99 7.81
CA SER A 12 -9.10 4.70 8.79
C SER A 12 -7.58 4.50 8.59
N LYS A 13 -7.10 3.33 8.11
CA LYS A 13 -5.67 3.07 7.78
C LYS A 13 -5.40 1.98 6.70
N PRO A 14 -6.08 1.95 5.53
CA PRO A 14 -5.86 0.89 4.54
C PRO A 14 -4.47 0.89 3.88
N TYR A 15 -3.74 2.01 3.98
CA TYR A 15 -2.47 2.25 3.29
C TYR A 15 -1.22 2.02 4.14
N GLN A 16 -1.36 1.43 5.33
CA GLN A 16 -0.22 1.19 6.23
C GLN A 16 0.91 0.39 5.56
N PRO A 17 0.65 -0.68 4.79
CA PRO A 17 1.73 -1.44 4.14
C PRO A 17 2.58 -0.60 3.18
N GLU A 18 1.97 0.32 2.44
CA GLU A 18 2.67 1.21 1.52
C GLU A 18 3.37 2.34 2.26
N ARG A 19 2.83 2.78 3.40
CA ARG A 19 3.55 3.67 4.30
C ARG A 19 4.82 3.03 4.84
N ASP A 20 4.76 1.75 5.20
CA ASP A 20 5.92 1.00 5.68
C ASP A 20 6.98 0.86 4.57
N ARG A 21 6.56 0.72 3.30
CA ARG A 21 7.48 0.76 2.14
C ARG A 21 8.15 2.12 1.95
N VAL A 22 7.46 3.21 2.27
CA VAL A 22 8.06 4.55 2.28
C VAL A 22 9.11 4.65 3.38
N ASP A 23 8.80 4.19 4.58
CA ASP A 23 9.71 4.23 5.72
C ASP A 23 10.94 3.30 5.51
N ALA A 24 10.77 2.20 4.77
CA ALA A 24 11.84 1.29 4.35
C ALA A 24 12.69 1.81 3.17
N GLY A 25 12.21 2.84 2.44
CA GLY A 25 12.89 3.40 1.27
C GLY A 25 12.62 2.68 -0.06
N ASP A 26 11.67 1.74 -0.10
CA ASP A 26 11.27 1.00 -1.31
C ASP A 26 10.30 1.80 -2.20
N MET A 27 9.66 2.82 -1.62
CA MET A 27 8.73 3.73 -2.25
C MET A 27 9.03 5.16 -1.80
N THR A 28 8.92 6.14 -2.70
CA THR A 28 9.00 7.55 -2.30
C THR A 28 7.66 8.02 -1.71
N TYR A 29 7.70 9.04 -0.86
CA TYR A 29 6.47 9.64 -0.34
C TYR A 29 5.56 10.21 -1.44
N TYR A 30 6.14 10.71 -2.54
CA TYR A 30 5.37 11.19 -3.69
C TYR A 30 4.66 10.05 -4.43
N GLU A 31 5.34 8.93 -4.67
CA GLU A 31 4.72 7.73 -5.24
C GLU A 31 3.56 7.24 -4.37
N PHE A 32 3.75 7.24 -3.05
CA PHE A 32 2.69 6.91 -2.09
C PHE A 32 1.48 7.85 -2.20
N GLU A 33 1.69 9.17 -2.27
CA GLU A 33 0.61 10.14 -2.40
C GLU A 33 -0.15 10.00 -3.72
N MET A 34 0.54 9.69 -4.81
CA MET A 34 -0.07 9.49 -6.13
C MET A 34 -0.82 8.16 -6.18
N LEU A 35 -0.23 7.07 -5.68
CA LEU A 35 -0.87 5.77 -5.57
C LEU A 35 -2.12 5.84 -4.69
N SER A 36 -2.08 6.60 -3.59
CA SER A 36 -3.23 6.79 -2.69
C SER A 36 -4.40 7.53 -3.33
N GLN A 37 -4.23 8.12 -4.52
CA GLN A 37 -5.31 8.74 -5.30
C GLN A 37 -5.91 7.80 -6.36
N ASP A 38 -5.28 6.65 -6.61
CA ASP A 38 -5.76 5.65 -7.57
C ASP A 38 -6.97 4.89 -6.99
N GLU A 39 -8.15 5.05 -7.61
CA GLU A 39 -9.40 4.48 -7.10
C GLU A 39 -9.38 2.94 -7.02
N VAL A 40 -8.65 2.28 -7.92
CA VAL A 40 -8.54 0.81 -7.94
C VAL A 40 -7.71 0.35 -6.75
N TYR A 41 -6.56 0.98 -6.52
CA TYR A 41 -5.73 0.74 -5.36
C TYR A 41 -6.48 1.02 -4.05
N GLN A 42 -7.22 2.12 -3.93
CA GLN A 42 -7.98 2.44 -2.71
C GLN A 42 -8.91 1.30 -2.32
N ARG A 43 -9.70 0.78 -3.26
CA ARG A 43 -10.61 -0.35 -3.03
C ARG A 43 -9.86 -1.63 -2.68
N LEU A 44 -8.75 -1.92 -3.36
CA LEU A 44 -7.92 -3.08 -3.06
C LEU A 44 -7.32 -3.01 -1.66
N ALA A 45 -6.82 -1.85 -1.26
CA ALA A 45 -6.24 -1.59 0.05
C ALA A 45 -7.30 -1.71 1.17
N GLU A 46 -8.52 -1.21 0.94
CA GLU A 46 -9.65 -1.38 1.87
C GLU A 46 -10.02 -2.86 2.07
N VAL A 47 -10.10 -3.64 0.99
CA VAL A 47 -10.43 -5.07 1.07
C VAL A 47 -9.33 -5.85 1.80
N ARG A 48 -8.05 -5.56 1.52
CA ARG A 48 -6.91 -6.12 2.25
C ARG A 48 -6.95 -5.78 3.74
N TRP A 49 -7.26 -4.53 4.08
CA TRP A 49 -7.40 -4.10 5.46
C TRP A 49 -8.56 -4.80 6.20
N LEU A 50 -9.72 -4.92 5.56
CA LEU A 50 -10.87 -5.62 6.14
C LEU A 50 -10.60 -7.10 6.39
N ALA A 51 -9.85 -7.76 5.50
CA ALA A 51 -9.43 -9.14 5.69
C ALA A 51 -8.52 -9.29 6.92
N SER A 52 -7.56 -8.38 7.08
CA SER A 52 -6.66 -8.35 8.25
C SER A 52 -7.41 -8.06 9.56
N GLU A 53 -8.38 -7.14 9.57
CA GLU A 53 -9.20 -6.86 10.75
C GLU A 53 -10.08 -8.04 11.14
N LEU A 54 -10.64 -8.76 10.16
CA LEU A 54 -11.41 -9.98 10.40
C LEU A 54 -10.53 -11.07 11.05
N GLU A 55 -9.32 -11.24 10.55
CA GLU A 55 -8.35 -12.18 11.12
C GLU A 55 -7.98 -11.81 12.57
N GLY A 56 -7.71 -10.53 12.82
CA GLY A 56 -7.41 -10.02 14.17
C GLY A 56 -8.57 -10.23 15.15
N ASP A 57 -9.81 -9.98 14.71
CA ASP A 57 -10.99 -10.22 15.55
C ASP A 57 -11.20 -11.71 15.83
N LEU A 58 -10.97 -12.59 14.85
CA LEU A 58 -11.03 -14.05 15.03
C LEU A 58 -9.92 -14.57 15.96
N ALA A 59 -8.75 -13.94 15.97
CA ALA A 59 -7.65 -14.31 16.86
C ALA A 59 -7.97 -14.00 18.33
N GLY A 60 -8.73 -12.93 18.57
CA GLY A 60 -9.15 -12.49 19.90
C GLY A 60 -10.38 -13.19 20.46
N ASP A 61 -11.15 -13.90 19.62
CA ASP A 61 -12.38 -14.57 20.04
C ASP A 61 -12.08 -15.96 20.62
N THR A 62 -12.22 -16.07 21.95
CA THR A 62 -12.04 -17.31 22.71
C THR A 62 -13.32 -18.13 22.85
N ASP A 63 -14.47 -17.59 22.44
CA ASP A 63 -15.77 -18.26 22.57
C ASP A 63 -16.04 -19.21 21.38
N ILE A 64 -15.26 -19.07 20.30
CA ILE A 64 -15.28 -19.99 19.16
C ILE A 64 -14.45 -21.24 19.47
N HIS A 65 -15.07 -22.41 19.26
CA HIS A 65 -14.38 -23.69 19.39
C HIS A 65 -13.15 -23.77 18.48
N GLU A 66 -12.03 -24.27 19.02
CA GLU A 66 -10.71 -24.25 18.35
C GLU A 66 -10.75 -24.82 16.92
N ASP A 67 -11.41 -25.96 16.70
CA ASP A 67 -11.49 -26.57 15.36
C ASP A 67 -12.23 -25.69 14.33
N THR A 68 -13.27 -24.99 14.78
CA THR A 68 -14.01 -24.02 13.96
C THR A 68 -13.13 -22.80 13.69
N ARG A 69 -12.45 -22.29 14.72
CA ARG A 69 -11.51 -21.18 14.61
C ARG A 69 -10.38 -21.50 13.63
N ALA A 70 -9.71 -22.64 13.78
CA ALA A 70 -8.65 -23.10 12.88
C ALA A 70 -9.13 -23.31 11.43
N SER A 71 -10.38 -23.74 11.24
CA SER A 71 -10.96 -23.87 9.90
C SER A 71 -11.28 -22.52 9.27
N LEU A 72 -11.76 -21.55 10.06
CA LEU A 72 -11.95 -20.17 9.63
C LEU A 72 -10.62 -19.50 9.28
N PHE A 73 -9.59 -19.65 10.11
CA PHE A 73 -8.24 -19.15 9.82
C PHE A 73 -7.67 -19.73 8.54
N ARG A 74 -7.84 -21.04 8.28
CA ARG A 74 -7.40 -21.64 7.01
C ARG A 74 -8.15 -21.06 5.80
N ALA A 75 -9.46 -20.83 5.92
CA ALA A 75 -10.25 -20.24 4.84
C ALA A 75 -9.87 -18.77 4.58
N VAL A 76 -9.64 -18.00 5.64
CA VAL A 76 -9.15 -16.62 5.57
C VAL A 76 -7.75 -16.60 4.97
N ALA A 77 -6.78 -17.34 5.51
CA ALA A 77 -5.40 -17.39 5.00
C ALA A 77 -5.33 -17.85 3.53
N ALA A 78 -6.17 -18.80 3.11
CA ALA A 78 -6.25 -19.23 1.73
C ALA A 78 -6.83 -18.17 0.77
N THR A 79 -7.59 -17.19 1.27
CA THR A 79 -8.18 -16.10 0.48
C THR A 79 -7.37 -14.81 0.61
N ASP A 80 -6.81 -14.57 1.79
CA ASP A 80 -6.02 -13.40 2.16
C ASP A 80 -4.61 -13.43 1.56
N ALA A 81 -3.90 -14.55 1.59
CA ALA A 81 -2.59 -14.63 0.94
C ALA A 81 -2.67 -14.33 -0.59
N PRO A 82 -3.66 -14.85 -1.34
CA PRO A 82 -3.91 -14.40 -2.71
C PRO A 82 -4.28 -12.92 -2.84
N LEU A 83 -5.06 -12.37 -1.91
CA LEU A 83 -5.47 -10.97 -1.93
C LEU A 83 -4.26 -10.05 -1.70
N ALA A 84 -3.47 -10.28 -0.66
CA ALA A 84 -2.26 -9.52 -0.36
C ALA A 84 -1.28 -9.56 -1.55
N ALA A 85 -1.05 -10.74 -2.12
CA ALA A 85 -0.20 -10.88 -3.31
C ALA A 85 -0.76 -10.14 -4.54
N ALA A 86 -2.09 -10.11 -4.72
CA ALA A 86 -2.72 -9.37 -5.81
C ALA A 86 -2.58 -7.85 -5.63
N VAL A 87 -2.74 -7.34 -4.40
CA VAL A 87 -2.51 -5.91 -4.11
C VAL A 87 -1.04 -5.56 -4.31
N ASP A 88 -0.12 -6.39 -3.83
CA ASP A 88 1.32 -6.18 -4.01
C ASP A 88 1.74 -6.16 -5.47
N TYR A 89 1.19 -7.08 -6.26
CA TYR A 89 1.40 -7.12 -7.71
C TYR A 89 0.86 -5.85 -8.38
N TYR A 90 -0.35 -5.42 -8.02
CA TYR A 90 -0.94 -4.19 -8.54
C TYR A 90 -0.04 -2.98 -8.25
N VAL A 91 0.40 -2.81 -6.99
CA VAL A 91 1.30 -1.72 -6.59
C VAL A 91 2.61 -1.78 -7.36
N ALA A 92 3.19 -2.97 -7.56
CA ALA A 92 4.43 -3.12 -8.31
C ALA A 92 4.27 -2.74 -9.79
N GLN A 93 3.17 -3.12 -10.43
CA GLN A 93 2.87 -2.72 -11.81
C GLN A 93 2.66 -1.21 -11.91
N TRP A 94 1.83 -0.65 -11.01
CA TRP A 94 1.55 0.78 -10.96
C TRP A 94 2.85 1.59 -10.79
N LEU A 95 3.75 1.19 -9.89
CA LEU A 95 5.04 1.86 -9.69
C LEU A 95 5.93 1.78 -10.93
N ALA A 96 5.97 0.63 -11.60
CA ALA A 96 6.76 0.46 -12.82
C ALA A 96 6.27 1.40 -13.93
N GLU A 97 4.96 1.43 -14.18
CA GLU A 97 4.33 2.31 -15.16
C GLU A 97 4.50 3.78 -14.81
N PHE A 98 4.32 4.14 -13.53
CA PHE A 98 4.49 5.50 -13.05
C PHE A 98 5.92 5.99 -13.26
N ARG A 99 6.93 5.17 -12.92
CA ARG A 99 8.34 5.50 -13.09
C ARG A 99 8.78 5.56 -14.57
N GLU A 100 8.19 4.74 -15.43
CA GLU A 100 8.46 4.76 -16.87
C GLU A 100 7.82 5.98 -17.55
N GLY A 101 6.56 6.30 -17.20
CA GLY A 101 5.86 7.48 -17.71
C GLY A 101 6.40 8.79 -17.15
N TRP A 102 6.93 8.77 -15.93
CA TRP A 102 7.60 9.87 -15.27
C TRP A 102 9.12 9.79 -15.53
N GLY A 103 9.51 9.83 -16.80
CA GLY A 103 10.91 10.08 -17.16
C GLY A 103 11.40 11.30 -16.38
N ALA A 104 12.43 11.10 -15.55
CA ALA A 104 12.91 12.12 -14.62
C ALA A 104 13.05 13.47 -15.35
N PRO A 105 12.56 14.60 -14.78
CA PRO A 105 12.91 15.89 -15.34
C PRO A 105 14.43 15.94 -15.42
N GLU A 106 14.97 16.17 -16.61
CA GLU A 106 16.39 16.45 -16.79
C GLU A 106 16.76 17.46 -15.70
N GLY A 107 17.60 17.04 -14.75
CA GLY A 107 18.19 17.97 -13.80
C GLY A 107 18.79 19.13 -14.58
N PRO A 108 18.87 20.33 -13.99
CA PRO A 108 19.30 21.52 -14.70
C PRO A 108 20.54 21.16 -15.52
N SER A 109 20.42 21.32 -16.84
CA SER A 109 21.52 21.13 -17.77
C SER A 109 22.65 22.00 -17.25
N ASP A 110 23.65 21.37 -16.64
CA ASP A 110 24.91 22.00 -16.29
C ASP A 110 25.70 22.14 -17.59
N ASP A 111 25.16 22.93 -18.53
CA ASP A 111 25.92 23.45 -19.65
C ASP A 111 26.79 24.57 -19.06
N GLY A 112 27.90 24.16 -18.44
CA GLY A 112 28.96 25.01 -17.92
C GLY A 112 29.53 25.92 -19.00
N SER A 113 28.78 26.97 -19.32
CA SER A 113 29.01 27.92 -20.40
C SER A 113 28.27 29.21 -20.07
N ASP A 114 28.75 29.93 -19.06
CA ASP A 114 29.07 31.31 -19.37
C ASP A 114 30.39 31.74 -18.74
N ALA A 115 31.21 32.29 -19.61
CA ALA A 115 32.62 32.49 -19.44
C ALA A 115 32.91 33.78 -18.69
N ALA A 116 34.06 33.76 -18.00
CA ALA A 116 34.93 34.89 -17.69
C ALA A 116 34.58 36.24 -18.37
N ARG A 117 34.38 37.26 -17.52
CA ARG A 117 34.79 38.69 -17.62
C ARG A 117 34.08 39.42 -16.45
N GLU A 118 34.67 40.26 -15.62
CA GLU A 118 35.88 41.08 -15.70
C GLU A 118 36.33 41.41 -14.27
N ASP A 119 37.65 41.32 -14.03
CA ASP A 119 38.34 42.13 -13.03
C ASP A 119 38.30 43.61 -13.50
N ALA A 120 37.82 44.52 -12.63
CA ALA A 120 38.27 45.91 -12.51
C ALA A 120 37.72 46.56 -11.23
#